data_AF-A0A662EIA3-F1
#
_entry.id   AF-A0A662EIA3-F1
#
_cell.length_a   1.000
_cell.length_b   1.000
_cell.length_c   1.000
_cell.angle_alpha   90.00
_cell.angle_beta   90.00
_cell.angle_gamma   90.00
#
_symmetry.space_group_name_H-M   'P 1'
#
loop_
_entity.id
_entity.type
_entity.pdbx_description
1 polymer ?
#
loop_
_entity_poly.entity_id
_entity_poly.type
_entity_poly.pdbx_seq_one_letter_code
_entity_poly.pdbx_strand_id
1 'polypeptide(L)'
;MPPRAELRLPVKLLASPLQTQLIGSLAEPVLAAFEEATGVVLVPTEDLPPGPGIAALLLTGGTEARLLELAADTPGPVLVLTHGAHNSLPAGLEAV
;
A
#
# COMPACT_ATOMS: atom_id res chain seq x y z
N MET A 1 -27.91 -3.80 15.59
CA MET A 1 -26.69 -4.05 14.81
C MET A 1 -25.52 -3.75 15.74
N PRO A 2 -24.57 -4.66 15.97
CA PRO A 2 -23.37 -4.31 16.72
C PRO A 2 -22.62 -3.21 15.95
N PRO A 3 -21.90 -2.30 16.63
CA PRO A 3 -21.06 -1.33 15.93
C PRO A 3 -20.07 -2.11 15.05
N ARG A 4 -19.99 -1.79 13.75
CA ARG A 4 -18.92 -2.31 12.90
C ARG A 4 -17.61 -1.88 13.56
N ALA A 5 -16.79 -2.84 13.98
CA ALA A 5 -15.42 -2.54 14.35
C ALA A 5 -14.78 -1.81 13.16
N GLU A 6 -14.13 -0.67 13.39
CA GLU A 6 -13.32 -0.01 12.37
C GLU A 6 -12.32 -1.03 11.82
N LEU A 7 -12.47 -1.40 10.54
CA LEU A 7 -11.56 -2.29 9.87
C LEU A 7 -10.30 -1.48 9.53
N ARG A 8 -9.22 -1.73 10.27
CA ARG A 8 -7.94 -1.07 10.09
C ARG A 8 -6.95 -2.04 9.45
N LEU A 9 -6.37 -1.66 8.32
CA LEU A 9 -5.42 -2.49 7.57
C LEU A 9 -4.04 -1.80 7.57
N PRO A 10 -3.03 -2.37 8.24
CA PRO A 10 -1.65 -1.91 8.12
C PRO A 10 -1.18 -2.00 6.66
N VAL A 11 -0.57 -0.93 6.15
CA VAL A 11 -0.09 -0.88 4.76
C VAL A 11 1.30 -0.24 4.70
N LYS A 12 2.18 -0.83 3.91
CA LYS A 12 3.49 -0.23 3.60
C LYS A 12 3.38 0.68 2.38
N LEU A 13 3.75 1.93 2.53
CA LEU A 13 3.76 2.88 1.42
C LEU A 13 5.02 2.66 0.58
N LEU A 14 4.82 2.35 -0.69
CA LEU A 14 5.89 2.19 -1.66
C LEU A 14 5.85 3.36 -2.64
N ALA A 15 6.95 4.12 -2.67
CA ALA A 15 7.17 5.21 -3.61
C ALA A 15 8.65 5.26 -4.03
N SER A 16 8.90 5.87 -5.19
CA SER A 16 10.24 6.08 -5.71
C SER A 16 11.10 6.90 -4.72
N PRO A 17 12.37 6.53 -4.51
CA PRO A 17 13.28 7.29 -3.66
C PRO A 17 13.65 8.67 -4.23
N LEU A 18 13.32 8.95 -5.50
CA LEU A 18 13.60 10.21 -6.17
C LEU A 18 12.67 11.36 -5.72
N GLN A 19 11.58 11.07 -5.01
CA GLN A 19 10.56 12.06 -4.63
C GLN A 19 10.13 11.95 -3.15
N THR A 20 11.09 11.86 -2.25
CA THR A 20 10.84 11.73 -0.79
C THR A 20 9.99 12.86 -0.19
N GLN A 21 10.03 14.07 -0.75
CA GLN A 21 9.24 15.21 -0.27
C GLN A 21 7.75 15.19 -0.68
N LEU A 22 7.34 14.30 -1.60
CA LEU A 22 5.97 14.27 -2.16
C LEU A 22 5.13 13.07 -1.70
N ILE A 23 5.68 12.18 -0.88
CA ILE A 23 4.97 10.95 -0.48
C ILE A 23 3.74 11.28 0.38
N GLY A 24 3.87 12.20 1.34
CA GLY A 24 2.75 12.60 2.20
C GLY A 24 1.60 13.23 1.42
N SER A 25 1.91 14.17 0.52
CA SER A 25 0.90 14.84 -0.31
C SER A 25 0.23 13.92 -1.34
N LEU A 26 0.90 12.83 -1.74
CA LEU A 26 0.32 11.80 -2.60
C LEU A 26 -0.48 10.75 -1.82
N ALA A 27 -0.05 10.40 -0.60
CA ALA A 27 -0.68 9.36 0.19
C ALA A 27 -2.03 9.80 0.76
N GLU A 28 -2.12 10.99 1.35
CA GLU A 28 -3.32 11.46 2.06
C GLU A 28 -4.60 11.40 1.20
N PRO A 29 -4.63 11.89 -0.05
CA PRO A 29 -5.83 11.82 -0.88
C PRO A 29 -6.24 10.38 -1.21
N VAL A 30 -5.26 9.49 -1.41
CA VAL A 30 -5.50 8.09 -1.76
C VAL A 30 -6.06 7.32 -0.55
N LEU A 31 -5.50 7.55 0.63
CA LEU A 31 -5.97 6.93 1.88
C LEU A 31 -7.40 7.37 2.20
N ALA A 32 -7.68 8.68 2.10
CA ALA A 32 -9.01 9.24 2.34
C ALA A 32 -10.05 8.69 1.34
N ALA A 33 -9.71 8.67 0.05
CA ALA A 33 -10.61 8.13 -0.98
C ALA A 33 -10.90 6.63 -0.79
N PHE A 34 -9.90 5.86 -0.36
CA PHE A 34 -10.07 4.43 -0.06
C PHE A 34 -10.99 4.22 1.15
N GLU A 35 -10.78 4.98 2.22
CA GLU A 35 -11.64 4.94 3.42
C GLU A 35 -13.08 5.31 3.08
N GLU A 36 -13.29 6.41 2.34
CA GLU A 36 -14.62 6.86 1.92
C GLU A 36 -15.34 5.78 1.08
N ALA A 37 -14.63 5.13 0.15
CA ALA A 37 -15.21 4.14 -0.73
C ALA A 37 -15.49 2.79 -0.07
N THR A 38 -14.70 2.39 0.94
CA THR A 38 -14.71 1.02 1.49
C THR A 38 -15.11 0.93 2.96
N GLY A 39 -15.00 2.03 3.72
CA GLY A 39 -15.07 2.04 5.18
C GLY A 39 -13.89 1.36 5.88
N VAL A 40 -12.80 1.07 5.15
CA VAL A 40 -11.57 0.47 5.70
C VAL A 40 -10.50 1.55 5.82
N VAL A 41 -9.91 1.68 7.00
CA VAL A 41 -8.83 2.63 7.27
C VAL A 41 -7.51 1.96 6.93
N LEU A 42 -6.83 2.43 5.89
CA LEU A 42 -5.45 2.06 5.61
C LEU A 42 -4.54 2.79 6.60
N VAL A 43 -3.72 2.05 7.33
CA VAL A 43 -2.80 2.59 8.34
C VAL A 43 -1.37 2.48 7.82
N PRO A 44 -0.76 3.57 7.32
CA PRO A 44 0.64 3.57 6.90
C PRO A 44 1.55 3.08 8.02
N THR A 45 2.42 2.13 7.70
CA THR A 45 3.38 1.58 8.65
C THR A 45 4.69 1.20 7.96
N GLU A 46 5.81 1.45 8.62
CA GLU A 46 7.13 1.01 8.15
C GLU A 46 7.38 -0.46 8.47
N ASP A 47 6.91 -0.87 9.65
CA ASP A 47 7.05 -2.21 10.23
C ASP A 47 5.71 -2.94 10.14
N LEU A 48 5.54 -3.70 9.07
CA LEU A 48 4.39 -4.57 8.93
C LEU A 48 4.53 -5.74 9.90
N PRO A 49 3.47 -6.07 10.68
CA PRO A 49 3.52 -7.22 11.54
C PRO A 49 3.72 -8.49 10.69
N PRO A 50 4.61 -9.41 11.10
CA PRO A 50 4.80 -10.67 10.39
C PRO A 50 3.49 -11.46 10.42
N GLY A 51 3.01 -11.87 9.25
CA GLY A 51 1.78 -12.63 9.12
C GLY A 51 1.22 -12.62 7.71
N PRO A 52 0.24 -13.49 7.42
CA PRO A 52 -0.42 -13.52 6.12
C PRO A 52 -1.25 -12.25 5.90
N GLY A 53 -1.32 -11.79 4.64
CA GLY A 53 -2.17 -10.66 4.27
C GLY A 53 -1.53 -9.28 4.48
N ILE A 54 -0.21 -9.20 4.33
CA ILE A 54 0.50 -7.91 4.27
C ILE A 54 0.01 -7.10 3.07
N ALA A 55 -0.27 -5.82 3.28
CA ALA A 55 -0.66 -4.89 2.22
C ALA A 55 0.46 -3.89 1.89
N ALA A 56 0.66 -3.65 0.60
CA ALA A 56 1.52 -2.58 0.08
C ALA A 56 0.68 -1.61 -0.77
N LEU A 57 0.92 -0.30 -0.63
CA LEU A 57 0.30 0.73 -1.46
C LEU A 57 1.36 1.40 -2.33
N LEU A 58 1.26 1.17 -3.64
CA LEU A 58 2.17 1.71 -4.65
C LEU A 58 1.67 3.07 -5.13
N LEU A 59 2.37 4.13 -4.70
CA LEU A 59 2.03 5.52 -5.03
C LEU A 59 2.72 6.00 -6.32
N THR A 60 3.86 5.42 -6.69
CA THR A 60 4.64 5.76 -7.88
C THR A 60 5.36 4.53 -8.45
N GLY A 61 5.82 4.60 -9.70
CA GLY A 61 6.65 3.54 -10.30
C GLY A 61 8.09 3.52 -9.77
N GLY A 62 8.88 2.52 -10.16
CA GLY A 62 10.25 2.35 -9.64
C GLY A 62 10.25 1.76 -8.22
N THR A 63 9.21 1.00 -7.88
CA THR A 63 9.00 0.40 -6.55
C THR A 63 9.07 -1.13 -6.58
N GLU A 64 9.40 -1.71 -7.73
CA GLU A 64 9.33 -3.14 -8.04
C GLU A 64 10.27 -3.94 -7.13
N ALA A 65 11.53 -3.50 -7.01
CA ALA A 65 12.51 -4.15 -6.14
C ALA A 65 12.04 -4.19 -4.67
N ARG A 66 11.43 -3.10 -4.18
CA ARG A 66 10.94 -3.00 -2.79
C ARG A 66 9.69 -3.87 -2.57
N LEU A 67 8.84 -4.01 -3.59
CA LEU A 67 7.69 -4.91 -3.54
C LEU A 67 8.15 -6.38 -3.50
N LEU A 68 9.16 -6.74 -4.30
CA LEU A 68 9.77 -8.07 -4.30
C LEU A 68 10.44 -8.40 -2.96
N GLU A 69 11.19 -7.46 -2.37
CA GLU A 69 11.77 -7.59 -1.02
C GLU A 69 10.66 -7.86 0.01
N LEU A 70 9.59 -7.07 -0.02
CA LEU A 70 8.46 -7.27 0.89
C LEU A 70 7.81 -8.65 0.71
N ALA A 71 7.62 -9.10 -0.54
CA ALA A 71 7.03 -10.40 -0.82
C ALA A 71 7.94 -11.56 -0.38
N ALA A 72 9.25 -11.44 -0.57
CA ALA A 72 10.22 -12.46 -0.14
C ALA A 72 10.22 -12.66 1.37
N ASP A 73 10.02 -11.59 2.14
CA ASP A 73 10.00 -11.61 3.61
C ASP A 73 8.61 -11.93 4.20
N THR A 74 7.58 -12.08 3.37
CA THR A 74 6.20 -12.32 3.80
C THR A 74 5.78 -13.76 3.63
N PRO A 75 5.50 -14.51 4.72
CA PRO A 75 4.87 -15.82 4.61
C PRO A 75 3.39 -15.67 4.19
N GLY A 76 3.10 -15.87 2.91
CA GLY A 76 1.74 -15.90 2.36
C GLY A 76 1.49 -14.84 1.27
N PRO A 77 0.22 -14.60 0.90
CA PRO A 77 -0.11 -13.63 -0.14
C PRO A 77 0.15 -12.19 0.32
N VAL A 78 0.68 -11.38 -0.59
CA VAL A 78 0.78 -9.92 -0.45
C VAL A 78 -0.37 -9.27 -1.21
N LEU A 79 -1.10 -8.37 -0.55
CA LEU A 79 -2.09 -7.52 -1.18
C LEU A 79 -1.40 -6.28 -1.74
N VAL A 80 -1.47 -6.10 -3.06
CA VAL A 80 -0.92 -4.94 -3.74
C VAL A 80 -2.06 -3.98 -4.08
N LEU A 81 -2.04 -2.82 -3.43
CA LEU A 81 -2.91 -1.69 -3.69
C LEU A 81 -2.16 -0.68 -4.53
N THR A 82 -2.86 -0.03 -5.45
CA THR A 82 -2.27 0.91 -6.39
C THR A 82 -3.28 1.97 -6.76
N HIS A 83 -2.79 3.18 -6.98
CA HIS A 83 -3.61 4.28 -7.45
C HIS A 83 -3.48 4.43 -8.97
N GLY A 84 -4.59 4.27 -9.69
CA GLY A 84 -4.61 4.20 -11.15
C GLY A 84 -4.14 5.46 -11.89
N ALA A 85 -4.01 6.61 -11.21
CA ALA A 85 -3.54 7.85 -11.84
C ALA A 85 -2.01 8.00 -11.89
N HIS A 86 -1.27 7.19 -11.14
CA HIS A 86 0.18 7.17 -11.19
C HIS A 86 0.59 5.90 -11.96
N ASN A 87 1.63 5.95 -12.79
CA ASN A 87 2.12 4.82 -13.60
C ASN A 87 2.64 3.62 -12.75
N SER A 88 2.14 3.43 -11.54
CA SER A 88 2.54 2.43 -10.56
C SER A 88 1.84 1.08 -10.73
N LEU A 89 0.65 1.02 -11.34
CA LEU A 89 -0.08 -0.24 -11.54
C LEU A 89 0.60 -1.18 -12.58
N PRO A 90 0.96 -0.73 -13.80
CA PRO A 90 1.65 -1.60 -14.75
C PRO A 90 3.01 -2.06 -14.23
N ALA A 91 3.75 -1.15 -13.59
CA ALA A 91 5.07 -1.43 -13.03
C ALA A 91 5.00 -2.43 -11.86
N GLY A 92 3.99 -2.32 -11.00
CA GLY A 92 3.73 -3.29 -9.94
C GLY A 92 3.27 -4.66 -10.42
N LEU A 93 2.70 -4.78 -11.62
CA LEU A 93 2.26 -6.07 -12.21
C LEU A 93 3.37 -6.77 -13.01
N GLU A 94 4.35 -6.04 -13.53
CA GLU A 94 5.53 -6.65 -14.19
C GLU A 94 6.52 -7.25 -13.19
N ALA A 95 6.45 -6.84 -11.92
CA ALA A 95 7.37 -7.24 -10.87
C ALA A 95 7.03 -8.57 -10.19
N VAL A 96 5.81 -9.09 -10.34
CA VAL A 96 5.29 -10.25 -9.57
C VAL A 96 4.90 -11.40 -10.50
#